data_AF-W9RWG2-F1
#
_entry.id   AF-W9RWG2-F1
#
_cell.length_a   1.000
_cell.length_b   1.000
_cell.length_c   1.000
_cell.angle_alpha   90.00
_cell.angle_beta   90.00
_cell.angle_gamma   90.00
#
_symmetry.space_group_name_H-M   'P 1'
#
loop_
_entity.id
_entity.type
_entity.pdbx_description
1 polymer ?
#
loop_
_entity_poly.entity_id
_entity_poly.type
_entity_poly.pdbx_seq_one_letter_code
_entity_poly.pdbx_strand_id
1 'polypeptide(L)'
;MSITIPVLAQNTRPEIPRRTATYHPSIWGDRFLNYDSRDMERNERTKQQVEELKEVVRRELFENIAKDSSEQLKLVDSVQRL
;
A
#
# COMPACT_ATOMS: atom_id res chain seq x y z
N MET A 1 67.60 -10.60 7.86
CA MET A 1 66.97 -11.57 6.93
C MET A 1 65.63 -10.99 6.51
N SER A 2 65.50 -10.57 5.26
CA SER A 2 64.31 -9.87 4.77
C SER A 2 63.50 -10.83 3.90
N ILE A 3 62.23 -11.04 4.25
CA ILE A 3 61.33 -11.93 3.53
C ILE A 3 60.60 -11.11 2.46
N THR A 4 60.86 -11.40 1.19
CA THR A 4 60.14 -10.82 0.06
C THR A 4 58.83 -11.58 -0.14
N ILE A 5 57.69 -10.89 0.01
CA ILE A 5 56.37 -11.45 -0.30
C ILE A 5 56.14 -11.31 -1.81
N PRO A 6 55.76 -12.38 -2.54
CA PRO A 6 55.42 -12.27 -3.95
C PRO A 6 54.10 -11.51 -4.13
N VAL A 7 54.12 -10.51 -5.01
CA VAL A 7 52.94 -9.76 -5.45
C VAL A 7 51.94 -10.70 -6.12
N LEU A 8 50.69 -10.69 -5.61
CA LEU A 8 49.57 -11.43 -6.18
C LEU A 8 49.25 -10.88 -7.57
N ALA A 9 49.37 -11.73 -8.59
CA ALA A 9 49.01 -11.42 -9.96
C ALA A 9 47.54 -10.96 -10.04
N GLN A 10 47.34 -9.72 -10.52
CA GLN A 10 46.01 -9.18 -10.75
C GLN A 10 45.40 -9.85 -12.00
N ASN A 11 44.32 -10.61 -11.81
CA ASN A 11 43.49 -11.10 -12.91
C ASN A 11 42.75 -9.91 -13.57
N THR A 12 43.39 -9.25 -14.53
CA THR A 12 42.76 -8.22 -15.36
C THR A 12 41.84 -8.87 -16.38
N ARG A 13 40.57 -9.08 -16.01
CA ARG A 13 39.49 -9.29 -16.99
C ARG A 13 39.29 -7.97 -17.77
N PRO A 14 39.11 -7.98 -19.10
CA PRO A 14 38.88 -6.75 -19.85
C PRO A 14 37.62 -6.06 -19.31
N GLU A 15 37.76 -4.82 -18.82
CA GLU A 15 36.63 -3.97 -18.45
C GLU A 15 35.84 -3.64 -19.72
N ILE A 16 34.74 -4.36 -19.94
CA ILE A 16 33.76 -3.98 -20.96
C ILE A 16 32.99 -2.78 -20.40
N PRO A 17 33.03 -1.59 -21.03
CA PRO A 17 32.30 -0.43 -20.54
C PRO A 17 30.80 -0.71 -20.58
N ARG A 18 30.18 -0.86 -19.41
CA ARG A 18 28.71 -1.00 -19.30
C ARG A 18 28.06 0.35 -19.58
N ARG A 19 27.01 0.35 -20.40
CA ARG A 19 26.20 1.55 -20.65
C ARG A 19 25.53 2.00 -19.34
N THR A 20 25.60 3.29 -19.04
CA THR A 20 24.94 3.88 -17.86
C THR A 20 23.43 3.88 -18.06
N ALA A 21 22.71 3.29 -17.11
CA ALA A 21 21.26 3.36 -17.04
C ALA A 21 20.84 4.58 -16.23
N THR A 22 20.00 5.45 -16.82
CA THR A 22 19.47 6.67 -16.19
C THR A 22 17.98 6.53 -15.88
N TYR A 23 17.57 5.37 -15.36
CA TYR A 23 16.18 5.13 -14.98
C TYR A 23 15.84 5.85 -13.67
N HIS A 24 14.59 6.30 -13.56
CA HIS A 24 14.09 6.87 -12.32
C HIS A 24 14.02 5.77 -11.25
N PRO A 25 14.45 6.05 -10.00
CA PRO A 25 14.34 5.07 -8.92
C PRO A 25 12.87 4.74 -8.61
N SER A 26 12.65 3.61 -7.92
CA SER A 26 11.33 3.28 -7.40
C SER A 26 10.88 4.35 -6.40
N ILE A 27 9.68 4.89 -6.60
CA ILE A 27 9.06 5.84 -5.68
C ILE A 27 8.74 5.18 -4.33
N TRP A 28 8.51 3.86 -4.35
CA TRP A 28 7.99 3.12 -3.20
C TRP A 28 9.06 2.32 -2.46
N GLY A 29 10.17 1.98 -3.13
CA GLY A 29 11.22 1.12 -2.57
C GLY A 29 10.64 -0.17 -1.99
N ASP A 30 11.06 -0.48 -0.76
CA ASP A 30 10.67 -1.72 -0.07
C ASP A 30 9.46 -1.53 0.87
N ARG A 31 8.81 -0.36 0.83
CA ARG A 31 7.78 0.06 1.80
C ARG A 31 6.60 -0.91 1.91
N PHE A 32 6.28 -1.63 0.84
CA PHE A 32 5.17 -2.58 0.80
C PHE A 32 5.61 -4.04 0.83
N LEU A 33 6.92 -4.32 0.97
CA LEU A 33 7.42 -5.70 1.00
C LEU A 33 7.08 -6.41 2.31
N ASN A 34 6.96 -5.67 3.41
CA ASN A 34 6.61 -6.20 4.73
C ASN A 34 5.29 -5.58 5.19
N TYR A 35 4.25 -6.41 5.30
CA TYR A 35 2.97 -6.04 5.90
C TYR A 35 2.90 -6.62 7.32
N ASP A 36 2.57 -5.79 8.30
CA ASP A 36 2.47 -6.19 9.70
C ASP A 36 1.08 -6.80 9.97
N SER A 37 1.05 -8.06 10.41
CA SER A 37 -0.21 -8.77 10.72
C SER A 37 -0.98 -8.17 11.89
N ARG A 38 -0.37 -7.30 12.71
CA ARG A 38 -1.06 -6.54 13.77
C ARG A 38 -2.13 -5.59 13.22
N ASP A 39 -1.97 -5.14 11.96
CA ASP A 39 -3.00 -4.36 11.28
C ASP A 39 -4.26 -5.21 11.00
N MET A 40 -4.11 -6.54 10.90
CA MET A 40 -5.22 -7.47 10.69
C MET A 40 -6.06 -7.67 11.97
N GLU A 41 -5.44 -7.63 13.15
CA GLU A 41 -6.16 -7.70 14.44
C GLU A 41 -6.94 -6.39 14.71
N ARG A 42 -6.32 -5.23 14.41
CA ARG A 42 -7.01 -3.93 14.42
C ARG A 42 -8.22 -3.94 13.48
N ASN A 43 -8.09 -4.60 12.33
CA ASN A 43 -9.16 -4.74 11.36
C ASN A 43 -10.37 -5.50 11.92
N GLU A 44 -10.24 -6.47 12.83
CA GLU A 44 -11.40 -7.21 13.35
C GLU A 44 -12.35 -6.34 14.18
N ARG A 45 -11.82 -5.48 15.06
CA ARG A 45 -12.65 -4.50 15.78
C ARG A 45 -13.31 -3.51 14.82
N THR A 46 -12.55 -3.06 13.81
CA THR A 46 -13.08 -2.16 12.77
C THR A 46 -14.14 -2.85 11.91
N LYS A 47 -14.02 -4.15 11.63
CA LYS A 47 -15.02 -4.92 10.88
C LYS A 47 -16.36 -4.92 11.57
N GLN A 48 -16.40 -5.17 12.89
CA GLN A 48 -17.66 -5.16 13.63
C GLN A 48 -18.32 -3.77 13.55
N GLN A 49 -17.54 -2.71 13.78
CA GLN A 49 -18.05 -1.35 13.67
C GLN A 49 -18.55 -1.01 12.25
N VAL A 50 -17.85 -1.49 11.21
CA VAL A 50 -18.26 -1.34 9.81
C VAL A 50 -19.58 -2.06 9.52
N GLU A 51 -19.76 -3.29 9.99
CA GLU A 51 -21.03 -4.01 9.79
C GLU A 51 -22.19 -3.34 10.53
N GLU A 52 -21.98 -2.83 11.76
CA GLU A 52 -22.99 -2.04 12.47
C GLU A 52 -23.38 -0.76 11.69
N LEU A 53 -22.39 -0.01 11.20
CA LEU A 53 -22.59 1.20 10.40
C LEU A 53 -23.33 0.91 9.08
N LYS A 54 -23.03 -0.23 8.46
CA LYS A 54 -23.68 -0.67 7.22
C LYS A 54 -25.17 -0.92 7.40
N GLU A 55 -25.57 -1.51 8.53
CA GLU A 55 -26.99 -1.67 8.87
C GLU A 55 -27.68 -0.33 9.13
N VAL A 56 -26.99 0.63 9.75
CA VAL A 56 -27.51 2.00 9.92
C VAL A 56 -27.78 2.66 8.57
N VAL A 57 -26.82 2.61 7.64
CA VAL A 57 -26.98 3.20 6.29
C VAL A 57 -28.09 2.49 5.50
N ARG A 58 -28.20 1.16 5.61
CA ARG A 58 -29.31 0.41 5.00
C ARG A 58 -30.66 0.86 5.54
N ARG A 59 -30.81 0.97 6.86
CA ARG A 59 -32.04 1.46 7.48
C ARG A 59 -32.37 2.87 7.01
N GLU A 60 -31.39 3.77 6.95
CA GLU A 60 -31.62 5.13 6.47
C GLU A 60 -32.04 5.19 4.99
N LEU A 61 -31.52 4.31 4.14
CA LEU A 61 -31.86 4.27 2.72
C LEU A 61 -33.23 3.62 2.44
N PHE A 62 -33.60 2.57 3.20
CA PHE A 62 -34.75 1.71 2.89
C PHE A 62 -35.93 1.84 3.86
N GLU A 63 -35.74 2.30 5.10
CA GLU A 63 -36.86 2.47 6.06
C GLU A 63 -37.38 3.91 6.09
N ASN A 64 -36.55 4.91 5.79
CA ASN A 64 -36.96 6.32 5.70
C ASN A 64 -37.55 6.71 4.32
N ILE A 65 -38.26 5.79 3.65
CA ILE A 65 -38.94 6.06 2.37
C ILE A 65 -39.99 7.19 2.50
N ALA A 66 -40.44 7.50 3.72
CA ALA A 66 -41.36 8.60 4.02
C ALA A 66 -40.70 9.99 4.09
N LYS A 67 -39.36 10.10 4.01
CA LYS A 67 -38.66 11.40 3.93
C LYS A 67 -38.55 11.90 2.50
N ASP A 68 -38.45 13.21 2.36
CA ASP A 68 -38.34 13.93 1.10
C ASP A 68 -37.33 13.26 0.14
N SER A 69 -37.76 13.01 -1.10
CA SER A 69 -36.96 12.30 -2.12
C SER A 69 -35.60 12.98 -2.40
N SER A 70 -35.51 14.29 -2.16
CA SER A 70 -34.26 15.05 -2.27
C SER A 70 -33.22 14.64 -1.22
N GLU A 71 -33.64 14.35 0.02
CA GLU A 71 -32.73 13.90 1.09
C GLU A 71 -32.17 12.51 0.79
N GLN A 72 -33.01 11.62 0.25
CA GLN A 72 -32.60 10.28 -0.16
C GLN A 72 -31.55 10.34 -1.29
N LEU A 73 -31.75 11.18 -2.30
CA LEU A 73 -30.80 11.34 -3.40
C LEU A 73 -29.45 11.91 -2.92
N LYS A 74 -29.46 12.85 -1.96
CA LYS A 74 -28.22 13.36 -1.33
C LYS A 74 -27.49 12.28 -0.55
N LEU A 75 -28.22 11.43 0.17
CA LEU A 75 -27.62 10.31 0.90
C LEU A 75 -26.97 9.30 -0.06
N VAL A 76 -27.65 8.96 -1.16
CA VAL A 76 -27.10 8.06 -2.19
C VAL A 76 -25.83 8.65 -2.82
N ASP A 77 -25.84 9.92 -3.24
CA ASP A 77 -24.65 10.57 -3.83
C ASP A 77 -23.48 10.63 -2.84
N SER A 78 -23.76 10.91 -1.57
CA SER A 78 -22.74 10.93 -0.51
C SER A 78 -22.11 9.56 -0.30
N VAL A 79 -22.93 8.50 -0.21
CA VAL A 79 -22.45 7.12 -0.03
C VAL A 79 -21.64 6.63 -1.24
N GLN A 80 -21.97 7.07 -2.46
CA GLN A 80 -21.22 6.68 -3.67
C GLN A 80 -19.86 7.37 -3.81
N ARG A 81 -19.63 8.50 -3.14
CA ARG A 81 -18.40 9.31 -3.25
C ARG A 81 -17.45 9.15 -2.05
N LEU A 82 -17.89 8.45 -1.01
CA LEU A 82 -17.10 8.04 0.15
C LEU A 82 -16.13 6.91 -0.21
#